data_AF-A0A9D1JD00-F1
#
_entry.id   AF-A0A9D1JD00-F1
#
_cell.length_a   1.000
_cell.length_b   1.000
_cell.length_c   1.000
_cell.angle_alpha   90.00
_cell.angle_beta   90.00
_cell.angle_gamma   90.00
#
_symmetry.space_group_name_H-M   'P 1'
#
loop_
_entity.id
_entity.type
_entity.pdbx_description
1 polymer ?
#
loop_
_entity_poly.entity_id
_entity_poly.type
_entity_poly.pdbx_seq_one_letter_code
_entity_poly.pdbx_strand_id
1 'polypeptide(L)'
;MRRKVMKRNKIWYLGYGIAAILVIILFAADLSEPVKLGLSILFAVIFSVSHTQILHHKMLKTDSDYRIQVLDERNIAIKEKAGNITNMITLVLMGCVTVIFIMLDYIVPAILLGAIIFLQPILLIFVSNQIEKKI
;
A
#
# COMPACT_ATOMS: atom_id res chain seq x y z
N MET A 1 -14.81 17.86 17.14
CA MET A 1 -14.77 16.60 16.35
C MET A 1 -13.85 15.52 17.00
N ARG A 2 -14.10 15.08 18.26
CA ARG A 2 -13.08 14.38 19.09
C ARG A 2 -13.29 12.88 19.39
N ARG A 3 -14.30 12.17 18.87
CA ARG A 3 -14.68 10.83 19.40
C ARG A 3 -14.47 9.57 18.53
N LYS A 4 -14.05 9.66 17.26
CA LYS A 4 -14.01 8.45 16.38
C LYS A 4 -12.62 7.89 16.02
N VAL A 5 -11.53 8.50 16.48
CA VAL A 5 -10.16 8.12 16.08
C VAL A 5 -9.61 6.92 16.89
N MET A 6 -10.10 6.70 18.12
CA MET A 6 -9.44 5.75 19.05
C MET A 6 -9.90 4.27 18.97
N LYS A 7 -10.99 3.94 18.25
CA LYS A 7 -11.50 2.54 18.19
C LYS A 7 -11.01 1.73 16.98
N ARG A 8 -10.38 2.37 15.99
CA ARG A 8 -10.06 1.75 14.68
C ARG A 8 -8.64 1.21 14.57
N ASN A 9 -7.81 1.36 15.59
CA ASN A 9 -6.41 0.92 15.58
C ASN A 9 -6.23 -0.57 15.92
N LYS A 10 -7.12 -1.17 16.71
CA LYS A 10 -7.02 -2.61 17.07
C LYS A 10 -7.10 -3.54 15.87
N ILE A 11 -7.82 -3.15 14.81
CA ILE A 11 -7.96 -4.00 13.61
C ILE A 11 -6.64 -4.19 12.86
N TRP A 12 -5.75 -3.20 12.87
CA TRP A 12 -4.46 -3.30 12.20
C TRP A 12 -3.49 -4.21 12.97
N TYR A 13 -3.60 -4.27 14.31
CA TYR A 13 -2.86 -5.26 15.10
C TYR A 13 -3.32 -6.70 14.83
N LEU A 14 -4.59 -6.92 14.50
CA LEU A 14 -5.07 -8.23 14.05
C LEU A 14 -4.39 -8.63 12.73
N GLY A 15 -4.14 -7.67 11.84
CA GLY A 15 -3.39 -7.89 10.60
C GLY A 15 -1.97 -8.43 10.83
N TYR A 16 -1.28 -8.01 11.90
CA TYR A 16 -0.02 -8.63 12.29
C TYR A 16 -0.16 -10.07 12.77
N GLY A 17 -1.21 -10.38 13.53
CA GLY A 17 -1.50 -11.76 13.91
C GLY A 17 -1.71 -12.66 12.68
N ILE A 18 -2.51 -12.19 11.71
CA ILE A 18 -2.76 -12.89 10.45
C ILE A 18 -1.45 -13.03 9.65
N ALA A 19 -0.65 -11.96 9.53
CA ALA A 19 0.62 -12.01 8.83
C ALA A 19 1.61 -13.00 9.46
N ALA A 20 1.67 -13.08 10.80
CA ALA A 20 2.51 -14.05 11.51
C ALA A 20 2.07 -15.49 11.24
N ILE A 21 0.76 -15.76 11.26
CA ILE A 21 0.20 -17.08 10.93
C ILE A 21 0.54 -17.45 9.48
N LEU A 22 0.41 -16.53 8.53
CA LEU A 22 0.75 -16.77 7.12
C LEU A 22 2.23 -17.14 6.95
N VAL A 23 3.14 -16.47 7.66
CA VAL A 23 4.57 -16.82 7.65
C VAL A 23 4.78 -18.22 8.23
N ILE A 24 4.16 -18.55 9.37
CA ILE A 24 4.30 -19.88 9.96
C ILE A 24 3.83 -20.96 8.98
N ILE A 25 2.68 -20.75 8.31
CA ILE A 25 2.16 -21.67 7.29
C ILE A 25 3.14 -21.81 6.13
N LEU A 26 3.69 -20.70 5.62
CA LEU A 26 4.65 -20.72 4.50
C LEU A 26 5.91 -21.53 4.81
N PHE A 27 6.39 -21.53 6.05
CA PHE A 27 7.60 -22.25 6.46
C PHE A 27 7.34 -23.67 6.98
N ALA A 28 6.19 -23.93 7.61
CA ALA A 28 5.91 -25.20 8.27
C ALA A 28 5.07 -26.17 7.44
N ALA A 29 4.29 -25.69 6.46
CA ALA A 29 3.45 -26.54 5.63
C ALA A 29 4.13 -26.90 4.31
N ASP A 30 3.98 -28.15 3.89
CA ASP A 30 4.40 -28.58 2.56
C ASP A 30 3.32 -28.16 1.53
N LEU A 31 3.58 -27.03 0.88
CA LEU A 31 2.68 -26.37 -0.05
C LEU A 31 3.27 -26.42 -1.47
N SER A 32 2.40 -26.53 -2.48
CA SER A 32 2.82 -26.40 -3.87
C SER A 32 3.35 -24.99 -4.17
N GLU A 33 4.28 -24.87 -5.12
CA GLU A 33 4.90 -23.60 -5.52
C GLU A 33 3.88 -22.49 -5.85
N PRO A 34 2.80 -22.73 -6.61
CA PRO A 34 1.79 -21.69 -6.88
C PRO A 34 1.09 -21.20 -5.61
N VAL A 35 0.85 -22.10 -4.65
CA VAL A 35 0.18 -21.77 -3.38
C VAL A 35 1.12 -20.98 -2.46
N LYS A 36 2.42 -21.35 -2.41
CA LYS A 36 3.45 -20.58 -1.69
C LYS A 36 3.57 -19.17 -2.25
N LEU A 37 3.58 -19.02 -3.57
CA LEU A 37 3.61 -17.71 -4.22
C LEU A 37 2.37 -16.86 -3.88
N GLY A 38 1.17 -17.45 -3.96
CA GLY A 38 -0.07 -16.76 -3.61
C GLY A 38 -0.10 -16.29 -2.15
N LEU A 39 0.28 -17.17 -1.21
CA LEU A 39 0.34 -16.83 0.21
C LEU A 39 1.41 -15.78 0.53
N SER A 40 2.56 -15.81 -0.15
CA SER A 40 3.62 -14.82 0.10
C SER A 40 3.23 -13.41 -0.37
N ILE A 41 2.54 -13.30 -1.50
CA ILE A 41 1.95 -12.04 -1.96
C ILE A 41 0.89 -11.56 -0.96
N LEU A 42 -0.01 -12.44 -0.52
CA LEU A 42 -1.04 -12.10 0.46
C LEU A 42 -0.44 -11.63 1.79
N PHE A 43 0.59 -12.32 2.27
CA PHE A 43 1.38 -11.91 3.44
C PHE A 43 1.97 -10.51 3.24
N ALA A 44 2.65 -10.26 2.13
CA ALA A 44 3.29 -8.98 1.85
C ALA A 44 2.29 -7.82 1.87
N VAL A 45 1.10 -8.00 1.29
CA VAL A 45 0.02 -7.00 1.29
C VAL A 45 -0.48 -6.75 2.72
N ILE A 46 -0.88 -7.80 3.45
CA ILE A 46 -1.45 -7.67 4.80
C ILE A 46 -0.43 -7.04 5.75
N PHE A 47 0.82 -7.50 5.71
CA PHE A 47 1.89 -6.98 6.55
C PHE A 47 2.17 -5.51 6.26
N SER A 48 2.34 -5.13 4.99
CA SER A 48 2.67 -3.76 4.60
C SER A 48 1.58 -2.77 5.00
N VAL A 49 0.32 -3.09 4.73
CA VAL A 49 -0.81 -2.23 5.11
C VAL A 49 -0.93 -2.13 6.63
N SER A 50 -0.83 -3.25 7.35
CA SER A 50 -0.94 -3.25 8.82
C SER A 50 0.19 -2.47 9.47
N HIS A 51 1.44 -2.68 9.02
CA HIS A 51 2.62 -2.02 9.56
C HIS A 51 2.54 -0.50 9.38
N THR A 52 2.27 -0.04 8.15
CA THR A 52 2.17 1.40 7.85
C THR A 52 1.05 2.08 8.64
N GLN A 53 -0.11 1.45 8.79
CA GLN A 53 -1.23 2.00 9.57
C GLN A 53 -0.94 2.06 11.07
N ILE A 54 -0.29 1.03 11.64
CA ILE A 54 0.13 1.03 13.05
C ILE A 54 1.17 2.12 13.30
N LEU A 55 2.20 2.20 12.45
CA LEU A 55 3.26 3.20 12.55
C LEU A 55 2.67 4.61 12.49
N HIS A 56 1.83 4.88 11.49
CA HIS A 56 1.14 6.16 11.32
C HIS A 56 0.34 6.55 12.57
N HIS A 57 -0.46 5.62 13.11
CA HIS A 57 -1.27 5.88 14.30
C HIS A 57 -0.44 6.06 15.57
N LYS A 58 0.68 5.35 15.68
CA LYS A 58 1.63 5.51 16.78
C LYS A 58 2.24 6.91 16.73
N MET A 59 2.80 7.31 15.58
CA MET A 59 3.42 8.62 15.39
C MET A 59 2.42 9.76 15.61
N LEU A 60 1.18 9.65 15.12
CA LEU A 60 0.12 10.65 15.39
C LEU A 60 -0.14 10.88 16.89
N LYS A 61 0.11 9.89 17.74
CA LYS A 61 -0.10 9.99 19.18
C LYS A 61 1.14 10.45 19.94
N THR A 62 2.31 9.93 19.56
CA THR A 62 3.55 10.09 20.31
C THR A 62 4.39 11.27 19.85
N ASP A 63 4.24 11.68 18.59
CA ASP A 63 5.04 12.72 17.96
C ASP A 63 4.16 13.94 17.63
N SER A 64 4.42 15.06 18.31
CA SER A 64 3.67 16.30 18.12
C SER A 64 3.92 16.93 16.75
N ASP A 65 5.15 16.85 16.26
CA ASP A 65 5.59 17.51 15.04
C ASP A 65 5.03 16.75 13.83
N TYR A 66 5.11 15.42 13.87
CA TYR A 66 4.44 14.56 12.89
C TYR A 66 2.94 14.84 12.82
N ARG A 67 2.28 14.98 13.99
CA ARG A 67 0.85 15.27 14.05
C ARG A 67 0.51 16.62 13.40
N ILE A 68 1.29 17.67 13.68
CA ILE A 68 1.08 18.98 13.07
C ILE A 68 1.30 18.89 11.56
N GLN A 69 2.38 18.27 11.10
CA GLN A 69 2.68 18.15 9.68
C GLN A 69 1.67 17.31 8.87
N VAL A 70 0.98 16.37 9.52
CA VAL A 70 -0.03 15.50 8.89
C VAL A 70 -1.41 16.14 8.89
N LEU A 71 -1.75 16.92 9.92
CA LEU A 71 -3.08 17.52 10.08
C LEU A 71 -3.17 18.96 9.57
N ASP A 72 -2.04 19.62 9.29
CA ASP A 72 -2.01 20.96 8.70
C ASP A 72 -2.50 20.94 7.24
N GLU A 73 -3.55 21.71 6.95
CA GLU A 73 -4.20 21.82 5.65
C GLU A 73 -3.23 22.22 4.55
N ARG A 74 -2.30 23.15 4.82
CA ARG A 74 -1.32 23.57 3.83
C ARG A 74 -0.39 22.42 3.45
N ASN A 75 0.04 21.65 4.44
CA ASN A 75 0.92 20.50 4.21
C ASN A 75 0.17 19.36 3.50
N ILE A 76 -1.11 19.16 3.79
CA ILE A 76 -1.96 18.19 3.08
C ILE A 76 -2.06 18.58 1.59
N ALA A 77 -2.39 19.84 1.28
CA ALA A 77 -2.52 20.31 -0.10
C ALA A 77 -1.20 20.24 -0.90
N ILE A 78 -0.07 20.55 -0.26
CA ILE A 78 1.26 20.40 -0.88
C ILE A 78 1.56 18.93 -1.16
N LYS A 79 1.34 18.04 -0.17
CA LYS A 79 1.59 16.59 -0.31
C LYS A 79 0.70 15.96 -1.37
N GLU A 80 -0.54 16.42 -1.52
CA GLU A 80 -1.46 15.94 -2.56
C GLU A 80 -0.96 16.31 -3.96
N LYS A 81 -0.58 17.58 -4.18
CA LYS A 81 0.00 18.03 -5.48
C LYS A 81 1.32 17.32 -5.78
N ALA A 82 2.22 17.26 -4.80
CA ALA A 82 3.50 16.58 -4.95
C ALA A 82 3.30 15.09 -5.24
N GLY A 83 2.39 14.43 -4.51
CA GLY A 83 2.02 13.04 -4.71
C GLY A 83 1.50 12.76 -6.13
N ASN A 84 0.66 13.65 -6.68
CA ASN A 84 0.17 13.50 -8.05
C ASN A 84 1.29 13.63 -9.10
N ILE A 85 2.20 14.60 -8.92
CA ILE A 85 3.37 14.78 -9.81
C ILE A 85 4.30 13.56 -9.71
N THR A 86 4.63 13.10 -8.50
CA THR A 86 5.46 11.91 -8.29
C THR A 86 4.80 10.66 -8.86
N ASN A 87 3.47 10.52 -8.75
CA ASN A 87 2.74 9.41 -9.34
C ASN A 87 2.88 9.39 -10.87
N MET A 88 2.74 10.55 -11.52
CA MET A 88 2.97 10.67 -12.96
C MET A 88 4.39 10.26 -13.36
N ILE A 89 5.41 10.76 -12.64
CA ILE A 89 6.82 10.39 -12.89
C ILE A 89 7.03 8.89 -12.69
N THR A 90 6.48 8.32 -11.62
CA THR A 90 6.58 6.89 -11.30
C THR A 90 5.94 6.03 -12.39
N LEU A 91 4.79 6.44 -12.91
CA LEU A 91 4.09 5.75 -14.00
C LEU A 91 4.94 5.71 -15.28
N VAL A 92 5.59 6.83 -15.62
CA VAL A 92 6.53 6.90 -16.76
C VAL A 92 7.70 5.95 -16.55
N LEU A 93 8.33 5.98 -15.37
CA LEU A 93 9.45 5.09 -15.05
C LEU A 93 9.05 3.61 -15.12
N MET A 94 7.88 3.24 -14.59
CA MET A 94 7.33 1.89 -14.70
C MET A 94 7.08 1.49 -16.16
N GLY A 95 6.60 2.41 -17.00
CA GLY A 95 6.46 2.21 -18.43
C GLY A 95 7.79 1.89 -19.11
N CYS A 96 8.84 2.68 -18.80
CA CYS A 96 10.19 2.43 -19.31
C CYS A 96 10.73 1.05 -18.88
N VAL A 97 10.56 0.68 -17.61
CA VAL A 97 10.97 -0.63 -17.09
C VAL A 97 10.21 -1.77 -17.79
N THR A 98 8.92 -1.58 -18.05
CA THR A 98 8.11 -2.58 -18.78
C THR A 98 8.66 -2.83 -20.19
N VAL A 99 9.04 -1.76 -20.91
CA VAL A 99 9.67 -1.88 -22.24
C VAL A 99 11.00 -2.63 -22.14
N ILE A 100 11.84 -2.32 -21.16
CA ILE A 100 13.11 -3.03 -20.93
C ILE A 100 12.87 -4.53 -20.70
N PHE A 101 11.87 -4.91 -19.89
CA PHE A 101 11.54 -6.32 -19.68
C PHE A 101 11.07 -7.01 -20.96
N ILE A 102 10.31 -6.34 -21.82
CA ILE A 102 9.93 -6.88 -23.13
C ILE A 102 11.18 -7.08 -24.01
N MET A 103 12.10 -6.12 -24.05
CA MET A 103 13.33 -6.22 -24.84
C MET A 103 14.28 -7.32 -24.37
N LEU A 104 14.22 -7.69 -23.09
CA LEU A 104 15.01 -8.77 -22.49
C LEU A 104 14.29 -10.14 -22.51
N ASP A 105 13.14 -10.25 -23.20
CA ASP A 105 12.27 -11.43 -23.21
C ASP A 105 11.79 -11.89 -21.82
N TYR A 106 11.76 -10.98 -20.84
CA TYR A 106 11.24 -11.22 -19.50
C TYR A 106 9.73 -10.99 -19.46
N ILE A 107 9.00 -11.92 -20.10
CA ILE A 107 7.54 -11.82 -20.32
C ILE A 107 6.74 -11.78 -19.01
N VAL A 108 7.08 -12.61 -18.03
CA VAL A 108 6.36 -12.68 -16.75
C VAL A 108 6.39 -11.34 -16.00
N PRO A 109 7.56 -10.73 -15.69
CA PRO A 109 7.58 -9.44 -15.01
C PRO A 109 7.05 -8.29 -15.90
N ALA A 110 7.18 -8.37 -17.22
CA ALA A 110 6.57 -7.39 -18.12
C ALA A 110 5.03 -7.37 -18.01
N ILE A 111 4.38 -8.53 -18.01
CA ILE A 111 2.93 -8.65 -17.85
C ILE A 111 2.49 -8.15 -16.47
N LEU A 112 3.20 -8.53 -15.41
CA LEU A 112 2.89 -8.08 -14.05
C LEU A 112 2.97 -6.55 -13.93
N LEU A 113 4.05 -5.94 -14.45
CA LEU A 113 4.23 -4.49 -14.37
C LEU A 113 3.21 -3.75 -15.25
N GLY A 114 2.92 -4.26 -16.45
CA GLY A 114 1.86 -3.74 -17.33
C GLY A 114 0.47 -3.78 -16.69
N ALA A 115 0.14 -4.86 -15.97
CA ALA A 115 -1.12 -4.96 -15.23
C ALA A 115 -1.19 -3.92 -14.10
N ILE A 116 -0.09 -3.65 -13.38
CA ILE A 116 -0.06 -2.61 -12.33
C ILE A 116 -0.28 -1.22 -12.94
N ILE A 117 0.41 -0.90 -14.05
CA ILE A 117 0.24 0.36 -14.79
C ILE A 117 -1.23 0.56 -15.18
N PHE A 118 -1.89 -0.48 -15.71
CA PHE A 118 -3.28 -0.43 -16.12
C PHE A 118 -4.26 -0.29 -14.94
N LEU A 119 -4.01 -0.97 -13.82
CA LEU A 119 -4.87 -0.92 -12.63
C LEU A 119 -4.77 0.40 -11.86
N GLN A 120 -3.61 1.07 -11.91
CA GLN A 120 -3.36 2.30 -11.16
C GLN A 120 -4.43 3.40 -11.34
N PRO A 121 -4.86 3.79 -12.55
CA PRO A 121 -5.91 4.79 -12.73
C PRO A 121 -7.28 4.34 -12.19
N ILE A 122 -7.62 3.05 -12.29
CA ILE A 122 -8.87 2.50 -11.76
C ILE A 122 -8.89 2.62 -10.23
N LEU A 123 -7.77 2.25 -9.59
CA LEU A 123 -7.59 2.38 -8.15
C LEU A 123 -7.68 3.84 -7.70
N LEU A 124 -7.10 4.78 -8.45
CA LEU A 124 -7.17 6.21 -8.17
C LEU A 124 -8.62 6.70 -8.13
N ILE A 125 -9.43 6.36 -9.14
CA ILE A 125 -10.86 6.72 -9.20
C ILE A 125 -11.59 6.12 -8.00
N PHE A 126 -11.37 4.84 -7.70
CA PHE A 126 -12.03 4.18 -6.57
C PHE A 126 -11.67 4.83 -5.23
N VAL A 127 -10.39 5.07 -4.97
CA VAL A 127 -9.92 5.70 -3.73
C VAL A 127 -10.43 7.13 -3.62
N SER A 128 -10.41 7.90 -4.70
CA SER A 128 -10.96 9.26 -4.75
C SER A 128 -12.42 9.28 -4.31
N ASN A 129 -13.26 8.43 -4.91
CA ASN A 129 -14.68 8.31 -4.56
C ASN A 129 -14.90 7.88 -3.09
N GLN A 130 -14.00 7.07 -2.52
CA GLN A 130 -14.07 6.65 -1.11
C GLN A 130 -13.65 7.77 -0.15
N ILE A 131 -12.74 8.65 -0.57
CA ILE A 131 -12.32 9.82 0.21
C ILE A 131 -13.41 10.89 0.16
N GLU A 132 -13.95 11.20 -1.03
CA GLU A 132 -15.03 12.18 -1.20
C GLU A 132 -16.24 11.85 -0.32
N LYS A 133 -16.67 10.59 -0.27
CA LYS A 133 -17.78 10.15 0.59
C LYS A 133 -17.54 10.31 2.11
N LYS A 134 -16.29 10.52 2.53
CA LYS A 134 -15.92 10.65 3.95
C LYS A 134 -15.73 12.10 4.39
N ILE A 135 -15.60 13.03 3.44
CA ILE A 135 -15.54 14.48 3.67
C ILE A 135 -16.97 15.00 3.79
#